data_AF-A0A1W9T5R6-F1
#
_entry.id   AF-A0A1W9T5R6-F1
#
_cell.length_a   1.000
_cell.length_b   1.000
_cell.length_c   1.000
_cell.angle_alpha   90.00
_cell.angle_beta   90.00
_cell.angle_gamma   90.00
#
_symmetry.space_group_name_H-M   'P 1'
#
loop_
_entity.id
_entity.type
_entity.pdbx_description
1 polymer ?
#
loop_
_entity_poly.entity_id
_entity_poly.type
_entity_poly.pdbx_seq_one_letter_code
_entity_poly.pdbx_strand_id
1 'polypeptide(L)'
;MKAELQKIIADFVKVAKLAEIKIELEDISIEFLNCPHTPPVDIPKGKIAVYAFFYNQNCLKVGQFGKKSKARYTSQHYNPNSSKSNLAKNILKHQNILSLSGLNNHNISEWIKTNTDRVNILIDTDFGKLVISLMEAFLHCRFDPVFDGSSVNNRC
;
A
#
# COMPACT_ATOMS: atom_id res chain seq x y z
N MET A 1 -3.51 -10.66 -10.28
CA MET A 1 -3.05 -10.14 -8.98
C MET A 1 -2.09 -11.07 -8.22
N LYS A 2 -2.46 -12.24 -7.68
CA LYS A 2 -1.54 -13.04 -6.82
C LYS A 2 -0.21 -13.45 -7.50
N ALA A 3 -0.28 -14.11 -8.66
CA ALA A 3 0.91 -14.56 -9.40
C ALA A 3 1.78 -13.38 -9.89
N GLU A 4 1.12 -12.30 -10.31
CA GLU A 4 1.79 -11.05 -10.70
C GLU A 4 2.54 -10.41 -9.53
N LEU A 5 1.93 -10.38 -8.34
CA LEU A 5 2.56 -9.82 -7.16
C LEU A 5 3.77 -10.66 -6.72
N GLN A 6 3.69 -12.00 -6.80
CA GLN A 6 4.85 -12.86 -6.55
C GLN A 6 6.02 -12.52 -7.50
N LYS A 7 5.72 -12.29 -8.78
CA LYS A 7 6.73 -11.84 -9.76
C LYS A 7 7.32 -10.47 -9.38
N ILE A 8 6.47 -9.54 -8.95
CA ILE A 8 6.91 -8.20 -8.49
C ILE A 8 7.83 -8.31 -7.27
N ILE A 9 7.52 -9.18 -6.31
CA ILE A 9 8.40 -9.41 -5.14
C ILE A 9 9.72 -10.07 -5.56
N ALA A 10 9.70 -11.02 -6.49
CA ALA A 10 10.92 -11.59 -7.04
C ALA A 10 11.80 -10.56 -7.75
N ASP A 11 11.19 -9.61 -8.47
CA ASP A 11 11.91 -8.50 -9.08
C ASP A 11 12.45 -7.51 -8.03
N PHE A 12 11.70 -7.26 -6.94
CA PHE A 12 12.21 -6.48 -5.81
C PHE A 12 13.45 -7.11 -5.18
N VAL A 13 13.45 -8.43 -4.96
CA VAL A 13 14.61 -9.14 -4.41
C VAL A 13 15.85 -8.92 -5.28
N LYS A 14 15.70 -8.93 -6.61
CA LYS A 14 16.82 -8.60 -7.53
C LYS A 14 17.30 -7.16 -7.33
N VAL A 15 16.39 -6.19 -7.22
CA VAL A 15 16.72 -4.77 -6.98
C VAL A 15 17.44 -4.60 -5.64
N ALA A 16 16.98 -5.25 -4.59
CA ALA A 16 17.63 -5.22 -3.27
C ALA A 16 19.05 -5.80 -3.32
N LYS A 17 19.25 -6.90 -4.07
CA LYS A 17 20.58 -7.51 -4.29
C LYS A 17 21.55 -6.57 -4.99
N LEU A 18 21.08 -5.73 -5.93
CA LEU A 18 21.91 -4.70 -6.56
C LEU A 18 22.41 -3.63 -5.56
N ALA A 19 21.68 -3.43 -4.47
CA ALA A 19 22.08 -2.56 -3.36
C ALA A 19 22.85 -3.31 -2.26
N GLU A 20 23.33 -4.53 -2.55
CA GLU A 20 24.05 -5.41 -1.60
C GLU A 20 23.23 -5.82 -0.37
N ILE A 21 21.90 -5.75 -0.46
CA ILE A 21 20.98 -6.16 0.61
C ILE A 21 20.68 -7.65 0.44
N LYS A 22 21.03 -8.43 1.47
CA LYS A 22 20.78 -9.88 1.51
C LYS A 22 19.36 -10.17 2.00
N ILE A 23 18.38 -9.92 1.13
CA ILE A 23 16.97 -10.30 1.34
C ILE A 23 16.59 -11.37 0.32
N GLU A 24 15.86 -12.39 0.76
CA GLU A 24 15.34 -13.45 -0.07
C GLU A 24 13.80 -13.44 -0.09
N LEU A 25 13.20 -14.32 -0.90
CA LEU A 25 11.73 -14.37 -1.02
C LEU A 25 11.06 -14.80 0.28
N GLU A 26 11.72 -15.66 1.05
CA GLU A 26 11.24 -16.23 2.30
C GLU A 26 11.14 -15.17 3.41
N ASP A 27 11.92 -14.10 3.30
CA ASP A 27 11.92 -12.97 4.23
C ASP A 27 10.70 -12.04 4.04
N ILE A 28 9.96 -12.23 2.95
CA ILE A 28 8.85 -11.37 2.53
C ILE A 28 7.57 -12.19 2.51
N SER A 29 6.61 -11.83 3.37
CA SER A 29 5.27 -12.42 3.34
C SER A 29 4.23 -11.45 2.80
N ILE A 30 3.22 -12.00 2.11
CA ILE A 30 2.17 -11.22 1.48
C ILE A 30 0.84 -11.59 2.12
N GLU A 31 0.15 -10.59 2.66
CA GLU A 31 -1.21 -10.70 3.15
C GLU A 31 -2.16 -10.03 2.15
N PHE A 32 -3.14 -10.79 1.69
CA PHE A 32 -4.21 -10.31 0.81
C PHE A 32 -5.49 -10.10 1.62
N LEU A 33 -5.99 -8.87 1.61
CA LEU A 33 -7.26 -8.48 2.20
C LEU A 33 -8.19 -8.06 1.06
N ASN A 34 -8.91 -9.04 0.49
CA ASN A 34 -9.81 -8.79 -0.64
C ASN A 34 -11.07 -8.03 -0.18
N CYS A 35 -11.67 -7.24 -1.05
CA CYS A 35 -12.96 -6.62 -0.77
C CYS A 35 -14.11 -7.66 -0.71
N PRO A 36 -15.05 -7.57 0.26
CA PRO A 36 -15.02 -6.65 1.39
C PRO A 36 -13.94 -7.06 2.41
N HIS A 37 -13.13 -6.10 2.86
CA HIS A 37 -12.05 -6.38 3.79
C HIS A 37 -12.23 -5.77 5.18
N THR A 38 -11.62 -6.44 6.16
CA THR A 38 -11.46 -5.89 7.51
C THR A 38 -10.07 -5.26 7.63
N PRO A 39 -9.96 -4.00 8.11
CA PRO A 39 -8.67 -3.39 8.37
C PRO A 39 -7.85 -4.21 9.39
N PRO A 40 -6.52 -4.30 9.25
CA PRO A 40 -5.68 -4.92 10.27
C PRO A 40 -5.83 -4.21 11.62
N VAL A 41 -5.91 -4.98 12.70
CA VAL A 41 -5.96 -4.45 14.07
C VAL A 41 -4.55 -4.14 14.61
N ASP A 42 -3.57 -4.90 14.14
CA ASP A 42 -2.15 -4.70 14.45
C ASP A 42 -1.26 -5.19 13.31
N ILE A 43 0.00 -4.79 13.38
CA ILE A 43 1.05 -5.45 12.60
C ILE A 43 1.57 -6.68 13.37
N PRO A 44 1.93 -7.79 12.70
CA PRO A 44 2.61 -8.89 13.35
C PRO A 44 3.89 -8.43 14.06
N LYS A 45 4.17 -8.98 15.25
CA LYS A 45 5.38 -8.66 16.01
C LYS A 45 6.63 -8.95 15.17
N GLY A 46 7.61 -8.06 15.24
CA GLY A 46 8.86 -8.20 14.48
C GLY A 46 8.73 -7.89 12.99
N LYS A 47 7.57 -7.41 12.51
CA LYS A 47 7.38 -7.03 11.11
C LYS A 47 7.28 -5.52 10.90
N ILE A 48 7.65 -5.09 9.70
CA ILE A 48 7.35 -3.80 9.08
C ILE A 48 6.58 -4.08 7.78
N ALA A 49 5.85 -3.10 7.25
CA ALA A 49 4.95 -3.36 6.13
C ALA A 49 4.91 -2.24 5.09
N VAL A 50 4.98 -2.58 3.81
CA VAL A 50 4.46 -1.72 2.73
C VAL A 50 3.09 -2.23 2.35
N TYR A 51 2.13 -1.34 2.19
CA TYR A 51 0.77 -1.69 1.82
C TYR A 51 0.32 -0.93 0.58
N ALA A 52 -0.56 -1.56 -0.18
CA ALA A 52 -1.15 -0.98 -1.37
C ALA A 52 -2.67 -1.23 -1.36
N PHE A 53 -3.43 -0.21 -1.78
CA PHE A 53 -4.88 -0.29 -1.96
C PHE A 53 -5.21 -0.29 -3.45
N PHE A 54 -6.14 -1.15 -3.86
CA PHE A 54 -6.54 -1.31 -5.26
C PHE A 54 -8.05 -1.15 -5.42
N TYR A 55 -8.47 -0.55 -6.53
CA TYR A 55 -9.87 -0.45 -6.96
C TYR A 55 -9.95 -0.68 -8.46
N ASN A 56 -10.81 -1.61 -8.89
CA ASN A 56 -10.93 -2.00 -10.30
C ASN A 56 -9.58 -2.30 -10.97
N GLN A 57 -8.71 -3.05 -10.28
CA GLN A 57 -7.34 -3.40 -10.70
C GLN A 57 -6.33 -2.23 -10.76
N ASN A 58 -6.74 -1.00 -10.48
CA ASN A 58 -5.84 0.16 -10.40
C ASN A 58 -5.33 0.34 -8.97
N CYS A 59 -4.04 0.61 -8.82
CA CYS A 59 -3.49 0.98 -7.53
C CYS A 59 -3.91 2.41 -7.19
N LEU A 60 -4.59 2.59 -6.07
CA LEU A 60 -4.99 3.92 -5.60
C LEU A 60 -3.87 4.59 -4.81
N LYS A 61 -3.19 3.81 -3.97
CA LYS A 61 -2.25 4.32 -2.97
C LYS A 61 -1.26 3.23 -2.58
N VAL A 62 0.01 3.62 -2.47
CA VAL A 62 1.04 2.86 -1.76
C VAL A 62 1.43 3.65 -0.51
N GLY A 63 1.75 2.93 0.57
CA GLY A 63 2.27 3.55 1.78
C GLY A 63 3.03 2.55 2.63
N GLN A 64 3.94 3.05 3.46
CA GLN A 64 4.68 2.22 4.41
C GLN A 64 4.32 2.45 5.88
N PHE A 65 4.49 1.39 6.66
CA PHE A 65 4.48 1.37 8.11
C PHE A 65 5.81 0.83 8.63
N GLY A 66 6.50 1.65 9.43
CA GLY A 66 7.61 1.25 10.29
C GLY A 66 7.31 1.57 11.76
N LYS A 67 8.32 1.59 12.64
CA LYS A 67 8.19 1.68 14.11
C LYS A 67 7.36 2.86 14.67
N LYS A 68 7.03 3.90 13.89
CA LYS A 68 6.52 5.19 14.41
C LYS A 68 5.04 5.50 14.18
N SER A 69 4.23 4.69 13.50
CA SER A 69 2.83 5.10 13.23
C SER A 69 1.81 3.97 13.02
N LYS A 70 1.45 3.25 14.09
CA LYS A 70 0.52 2.09 14.01
C LYS A 70 -0.78 2.44 13.31
N ALA A 71 -1.28 3.65 13.59
CA ALA A 71 -2.50 4.17 12.99
C ALA A 71 -2.46 4.22 11.45
N ARG A 72 -1.30 4.44 10.81
CA ARG A 72 -1.20 4.37 9.33
C ARG A 72 -1.54 3.01 8.80
N TYR A 73 -1.09 1.95 9.48
CA TYR A 73 -1.38 0.58 9.08
C TYR A 73 -2.83 0.18 9.38
N THR A 74 -3.40 0.62 10.50
CA THR A 74 -4.66 0.08 11.02
C THR A 74 -5.89 0.91 10.68
N SER A 75 -5.84 2.25 10.77
CA SER A 75 -7.06 3.08 10.80
C SER A 75 -7.05 4.37 9.99
N GLN A 76 -5.89 5.02 9.76
CA GLN A 76 -5.83 6.35 9.15
C GLN A 76 -6.42 6.38 7.73
N HIS A 77 -6.22 5.33 6.94
CA HIS A 77 -6.73 5.29 5.56
C HIS A 77 -8.26 5.28 5.45
N TYR A 78 -8.97 4.98 6.53
CA TYR A 78 -10.43 4.90 6.56
C TYR A 78 -11.11 6.13 7.14
N ASN A 79 -10.34 7.04 7.76
CA ASN A 79 -10.86 8.27 8.35
C ASN A 79 -10.28 9.50 7.62
N PRO A 80 -11.10 10.28 6.89
CA PRO A 80 -10.63 11.41 6.09
C PRO A 80 -9.96 12.52 6.94
N ASN A 81 -10.29 12.61 8.23
CA ASN A 81 -9.77 13.62 9.14
C ASN A 81 -8.49 13.19 9.88
N SER A 82 -8.01 11.97 9.66
CA SER A 82 -6.91 11.39 10.44
C SER A 82 -5.51 11.89 10.08
N SER A 83 -5.32 12.37 8.85
CA SER A 83 -4.05 12.94 8.38
C SER A 83 -4.22 13.76 7.10
N LYS A 84 -3.19 14.51 6.69
CA LYS A 84 -3.24 15.37 5.50
C LYS A 84 -3.31 14.61 4.17
N SER A 85 -2.74 13.40 4.10
CA SER A 85 -2.73 12.52 2.92
C SER A 85 -3.08 11.09 3.34
N ASN A 86 -4.37 10.83 3.49
CA ASN A 86 -4.92 9.49 3.70
C ASN A 86 -5.84 9.11 2.53
N LEU A 87 -6.12 7.82 2.41
CA LEU A 87 -6.86 7.27 1.27
C LEU A 87 -8.29 7.81 1.22
N ALA A 88 -9.02 7.80 2.33
CA ALA A 88 -10.36 8.36 2.42
C ALA A 88 -10.43 9.81 1.95
N LYS A 89 -9.50 10.66 2.41
CA LYS A 89 -9.45 12.06 2.00
C LYS A 89 -9.15 12.22 0.50
N ASN A 90 -8.22 11.42 -0.04
CA ASN A 90 -7.88 11.49 -1.47
C ASN A 90 -9.05 11.00 -2.35
N ILE A 91 -9.73 9.91 -1.98
CA ILE A 91 -10.93 9.45 -2.70
C ILE A 91 -11.99 10.54 -2.67
N LEU A 92 -12.31 11.13 -1.51
CA LEU A 92 -13.32 12.19 -1.42
C LEU A 92 -13.01 13.41 -2.28
N LYS A 93 -11.72 13.78 -2.38
CA LYS A 93 -11.27 14.92 -3.20
C LYS A 93 -11.28 14.61 -4.70
N HIS A 94 -11.09 13.34 -5.08
CA HIS A 94 -10.87 12.92 -6.46
C HIS A 94 -11.91 11.88 -6.94
N GLN A 95 -13.13 11.92 -6.40
CA GLN A 95 -14.19 10.96 -6.73
C GLN A 95 -14.49 10.92 -8.23
N ASN A 96 -14.44 12.08 -8.89
CA ASN A 96 -14.64 12.23 -10.32
C ASN A 96 -13.58 11.48 -11.15
N ILE A 97 -12.32 11.44 -10.70
CA ILE A 97 -11.25 10.68 -11.37
C ILE A 97 -11.57 9.18 -11.34
N LEU A 98 -12.21 8.72 -10.28
CA LEU A 98 -12.65 7.33 -10.12
C LEU A 98 -14.05 7.05 -10.66
N SER A 99 -14.71 8.03 -11.29
CA SER A 99 -16.12 7.95 -11.72
C SER A 99 -17.09 7.59 -10.57
N LEU A 100 -16.80 8.08 -9.36
CA LEU A 100 -17.60 7.89 -8.15
C LEU A 100 -18.43 9.15 -7.85
N SER A 101 -19.58 8.96 -7.23
CA SER A 101 -20.46 10.04 -6.78
C SER A 101 -21.11 9.70 -5.44
N GLY A 102 -21.44 10.72 -4.64
CA GLY A 102 -22.17 10.55 -3.39
C GLY A 102 -21.34 10.08 -2.19
N LEU A 103 -20.01 9.97 -2.30
CA LEU A 103 -19.16 9.71 -1.15
C LEU A 103 -18.97 10.98 -0.32
N ASN A 104 -18.98 10.80 0.99
CA ASN A 104 -18.82 11.85 1.99
C ASN A 104 -18.12 11.27 3.24
N ASN A 105 -17.90 12.12 4.25
CA ASN A 105 -17.20 11.74 5.47
C ASN A 105 -17.89 10.61 6.27
N HIS A 106 -19.19 10.38 6.07
CA HIS A 106 -19.96 9.38 6.80
C HIS A 106 -19.92 7.99 6.16
N ASN A 107 -19.80 7.90 4.84
CA ASN A 107 -19.84 6.62 4.11
C ASN A 107 -18.49 6.15 3.55
N ILE A 108 -17.47 7.02 3.47
CA ILE A 108 -16.19 6.70 2.83
C ILE A 108 -15.46 5.52 3.48
N SER A 109 -15.52 5.40 4.81
CA SER A 109 -14.86 4.31 5.55
C SER A 109 -15.41 2.95 5.12
N GLU A 110 -16.73 2.84 5.03
CA GLU A 110 -17.39 1.61 4.61
C GLU A 110 -17.15 1.35 3.13
N TRP A 111 -17.25 2.39 2.29
CA TRP A 111 -16.98 2.26 0.86
C TRP A 111 -15.58 1.67 0.59
N ILE A 112 -14.53 2.15 1.28
CA ILE A 112 -13.18 1.62 1.12
C ILE A 112 -13.14 0.12 1.47
N LYS A 113 -13.71 -0.27 2.61
CA LYS A 113 -13.74 -1.67 3.04
C LYS A 113 -14.48 -2.55 2.05
N THR A 114 -15.60 -2.08 1.51
CA THR A 114 -16.44 -2.88 0.61
C THR A 114 -15.92 -2.96 -0.82
N ASN A 115 -15.12 -1.98 -1.27
CA ASN A 115 -14.80 -1.82 -2.70
C ASN A 115 -13.32 -1.89 -3.04
N THR A 116 -12.41 -1.82 -2.06
CA THR A 116 -10.96 -1.85 -2.34
C THR A 116 -10.33 -3.14 -1.86
N ASP A 117 -9.44 -3.72 -2.66
CA ASP A 117 -8.52 -4.73 -2.14
C ASP A 117 -7.36 -4.03 -1.42
N ARG A 118 -6.82 -4.67 -0.39
CA ARG A 118 -5.58 -4.25 0.25
C ARG A 118 -4.58 -5.40 0.25
N VAL A 119 -3.35 -5.07 -0.10
CA VAL A 119 -2.22 -5.97 -0.01
C VAL A 119 -1.25 -5.42 1.03
N ASN A 120 -0.83 -6.23 1.99
CA ASN A 120 0.26 -5.91 2.90
C ASN A 120 1.46 -6.81 2.57
N ILE A 121 2.61 -6.19 2.32
CA ILE A 121 3.90 -6.85 2.11
C ILE A 121 4.69 -6.66 3.39
N LEU A 122 4.86 -7.76 4.14
CA LEU A 122 5.46 -7.80 5.46
C LEU A 122 6.92 -8.25 5.35
N ILE A 123 7.80 -7.55 6.05
CA ILE A 123 9.26 -7.78 6.07
C ILE A 123 9.70 -7.79 7.53
N ASP A 124 10.72 -8.57 7.89
CA ASP A 124 11.29 -8.53 9.24
C ASP A 124 11.89 -7.16 9.59
N THR A 125 11.75 -6.76 10.86
CA THR A 125 12.26 -5.47 11.36
C THR A 125 13.77 -5.35 11.25
N ASP A 126 14.48 -6.46 11.13
CA ASP A 126 15.94 -6.55 11.05
C ASP A 126 16.49 -5.98 9.73
N PHE A 127 15.67 -5.97 8.67
CA PHE A 127 15.99 -5.30 7.40
C PHE A 127 15.95 -3.76 7.51
N GLY A 128 15.29 -3.24 8.55
CA GLY A 128 15.32 -1.82 8.88
C GLY A 128 14.58 -0.90 7.90
N LYS A 129 14.73 0.41 8.14
CA LYS A 129 13.94 1.47 7.48
C LYS A 129 14.31 1.67 6.00
N LEU A 130 15.56 1.40 5.62
CA LEU A 130 16.02 1.64 4.25
C LEU A 130 15.39 0.64 3.28
N VAL A 131 15.31 -0.64 3.65
CA VAL A 131 14.69 -1.69 2.83
C VAL A 131 13.22 -1.41 2.57
N ILE A 132 12.46 -1.02 3.60
CA ILE A 132 11.05 -0.69 3.45
C ILE A 132 10.83 0.58 2.60
N SER A 133 11.74 1.57 2.69
CA SER A 133 11.67 2.75 1.83
C SER A 133 11.99 2.42 0.37
N LEU A 134 12.96 1.51 0.15
CA LEU A 134 13.27 0.98 -1.19
C LEU A 134 12.08 0.21 -1.77
N MET A 135 11.42 -0.62 -0.97
CA MET A 135 10.21 -1.35 -1.36
C MET A 135 9.07 -0.38 -1.71
N GLU A 136 8.80 0.62 -0.88
CA GLU A 136 7.78 1.64 -1.17
C GLU A 136 8.05 2.31 -2.51
N ALA A 137 9.27 2.83 -2.73
CA ALA A 137 9.66 3.46 -3.99
C ALA A 137 9.55 2.50 -5.19
N PHE A 138 10.00 1.26 -5.05
CA PHE A 138 9.89 0.24 -6.09
C PHE A 138 8.42 -0.01 -6.47
N LEU A 139 7.53 -0.16 -5.48
CA LEU A 139 6.11 -0.38 -5.72
C LEU A 139 5.41 0.85 -6.30
N HIS A 140 5.83 2.06 -5.94
CA HIS A 140 5.37 3.26 -6.65
C HIS A 140 5.68 3.17 -8.14
N CYS A 141 6.90 2.78 -8.53
CA CYS A 141 7.26 2.60 -9.94
C CYS A 141 6.49 1.47 -10.64
N ARG A 142 6.23 0.36 -9.92
CA ARG A 142 5.56 -0.82 -10.47
C ARG A 142 4.06 -0.64 -10.61
N PHE A 143 3.42 0.00 -9.64
CA PHE A 143 1.96 0.12 -9.57
C PHE A 143 1.41 1.45 -10.03
N ASP A 144 2.21 2.50 -10.06
CA ASP A 144 1.80 3.85 -10.44
C ASP A 144 0.50 4.31 -9.74
N PRO A 145 0.54 4.47 -8.41
CA PRO A 145 -0.66 4.76 -7.64
C PRO A 145 -1.28 6.11 -8.00
N VAL A 146 -2.59 6.10 -8.27
CA VAL A 146 -3.38 7.27 -8.71
C VAL A 146 -3.19 8.50 -7.82
N PHE A 147 -3.08 8.32 -6.49
CA PHE A 147 -3.03 9.44 -5.54
C PHE A 147 -1.64 9.84 -5.07
N ASP A 148 -0.62 9.06 -5.41
CA ASP A 148 0.75 9.31 -4.96
C ASP A 148 1.75 9.49 -6.12
N GLY A 149 1.29 9.34 -7.37
CA GLY A 149 2.12 9.61 -8.55
C GLY A 149 2.48 11.10 -8.66
N SER A 150 3.78 11.39 -8.74
CA SER A 150 4.24 12.56 -9.48
C SER A 150 4.04 12.26 -10.95
N SER A 151 3.49 13.20 -11.72
CA SER A 151 3.22 13.08 -13.15
C SER A 151 4.50 12.97 -14.01
N VAL A 152 5.38 12.02 -13.72
CA VAL A 152 6.62 11.78 -14.46
C VAL A 152 6.44 10.54 -15.31
N ASN A 153 5.97 10.77 -16.53
CA ASN A 153 5.78 9.75 -17.54
C ASN A 153 7.13 9.38 -18.18
N ASN A 154 8.02 8.75 -17.38
CA ASN A 154 9.32 8.22 -17.81
C ASN A 154 9.29 6.69 -17.89
N ARG A 155 8.22 6.12 -18.46
CA ARG A 155 8.18 4.69 -18.76
C ARG A 155 8.57 4.47 -20.21
N CYS A 156 9.72 3.82 -20.41
CA CYS A 156 10.20 3.34 -21.71
C CYS A 156 9.35 2.17 -22.21
#